data_AF-W6T6M8-F1
#
_entry.id   AF-W6T6M8-F1
#
_cell.length_a   1.000
_cell.length_b   1.000
_cell.length_c   1.000
_cell.angle_alpha   90.00
_cell.angle_beta   90.00
_cell.angle_gamma   90.00
#
_symmetry.space_group_name_H-M   'P 1'
#
loop_
_entity.id
_entity.type
_entity.pdbx_description
1 polymer ?
#
loop_
_entity_poly.entity_id
_entity_poly.type
_entity_poly.pdbx_seq_one_letter_code
_entity_poly.pdbx_strand_id
1 'polypeptide(L)'
;MELGYRILVYHVNSSRQITTTVQSFVSGYNRLYVSEEDGYWAGAGMYFWDNVGNVVYWQRDRENKGIETAVLSATLLLSEDNVLDLTDDNIVKLYKKLWPIVAKKYRVSEKCSPGKKSTLYVERCQVLRS
;
A
#
# COMPACT_ATOMS: atom_id res chain seq x y z
N MET A 1 -3.04 7.37 25.98
CA MET A 1 -2.61 8.20 24.84
C MET A 1 -2.22 7.20 23.77
N GLU A 2 -2.98 7.06 22.68
CA GLU A 2 -2.58 6.14 21.61
C GLU A 2 -1.33 6.71 20.94
N LEU A 3 -0.21 6.02 21.07
CA LEU A 3 1.01 6.31 20.33
C LEU A 3 0.74 5.93 18.87
N GLY A 4 0.59 6.94 18.02
CA GLY A 4 0.37 6.76 16.59
C GLY A 4 1.43 7.48 15.79
N TYR A 5 2.01 6.81 14.80
CA TYR A 5 2.93 7.43 13.86
C TYR A 5 2.14 8.29 12.87
N ARG A 6 2.61 9.52 12.66
CA ARG A 6 2.14 10.40 11.60
C ARG A 6 3.24 10.53 10.57
N ILE A 7 3.02 9.97 9.39
CA ILE A 7 4.04 9.95 8.33
C ILE A 7 3.50 10.73 7.15
N LEU A 8 4.24 11.75 6.72
CA LEU A 8 3.96 12.42 5.45
C LEU A 8 4.44 11.52 4.32
N VAL A 9 3.52 11.21 3.41
CA VAL A 9 3.78 10.29 2.31
C VAL A 9 3.24 10.85 1.00
N TYR A 10 3.75 10.33 -0.12
CA TYR A 10 3.50 10.85 -1.45
C TYR A 10 3.15 9.75 -2.44
N HIS A 11 2.32 10.04 -3.43
CA HIS A 11 2.03 9.14 -4.54
C HIS A 11 2.15 9.87 -5.86
N VAL A 12 2.77 9.21 -6.85
CA VAL A 12 2.94 9.75 -8.20
C VAL A 12 2.14 8.92 -9.18
N ASN A 13 1.25 9.57 -9.93
CA ASN A 13 0.48 8.92 -10.98
C ASN A 13 0.11 9.93 -12.09
N SER A 14 -0.69 9.49 -13.07
CA SER A 14 -1.18 10.42 -14.08
C SER A 14 -2.07 11.50 -13.47
N SER A 15 -2.04 12.71 -14.03
CA SER A 15 -2.85 13.85 -13.57
C SER A 15 -4.34 13.50 -13.46
N ARG A 16 -4.83 12.67 -14.40
CA ARG A 16 -6.21 12.15 -14.37
C ARG A 16 -6.49 11.30 -13.14
N GLN A 17 -5.64 10.31 -12.85
CA GLN A 17 -5.84 9.41 -11.71
C GLN A 17 -5.79 10.17 -10.38
N ILE A 18 -4.82 11.08 -10.22
CA ILE A 18 -4.73 11.91 -9.00
C ILE A 18 -5.99 12.75 -8.83
N THR A 19 -6.46 13.41 -9.89
CA THR A 19 -7.69 14.21 -9.86
C THR A 19 -8.90 13.37 -9.45
N THR A 20 -9.06 12.18 -10.04
CA THR A 20 -10.16 11.26 -9.70
C THR A 20 -10.09 10.81 -8.24
N THR A 21 -8.90 10.46 -7.73
CA THR A 21 -8.72 10.11 -6.32
C THR A 21 -9.11 11.28 -5.42
N VAL A 22 -8.58 12.49 -5.64
CA VAL A 22 -8.90 13.67 -4.82
C VAL A 22 -10.39 13.98 -4.83
N GLN A 23 -11.03 13.96 -6.01
CA GLN A 23 -12.48 14.17 -6.13
C GLN A 23 -13.27 13.12 -5.34
N SER A 24 -12.84 11.86 -5.33
CA SER A 24 -13.49 10.82 -4.55
C SER A 24 -13.50 11.12 -3.05
N PHE A 25 -12.41 11.65 -2.50
CA PHE A 25 -12.33 12.06 -1.10
C PHE A 25 -13.16 13.33 -0.82
N VAL A 26 -13.11 14.32 -1.72
CA VAL A 26 -13.93 15.55 -1.59
C VAL A 26 -15.42 15.22 -1.60
N SER A 27 -15.85 14.27 -2.43
CA SER A 27 -17.24 13.81 -2.51
C SER A 27 -17.63 12.79 -1.42
N GLY A 28 -16.72 12.43 -0.51
CA GLY A 28 -16.98 11.51 0.60
C GLY A 28 -17.03 10.02 0.23
N TYR A 29 -16.74 9.66 -1.02
CA TYR A 29 -16.63 8.25 -1.44
C TYR A 29 -15.33 7.59 -0.96
N ASN A 30 -14.29 8.38 -0.66
CA ASN A 30 -13.03 7.95 -0.06
C ASN A 30 -12.31 6.81 -0.81
N ARG A 31 -12.36 6.81 -2.15
CA ARG A 31 -11.73 5.76 -2.97
C ARG A 31 -10.29 6.10 -3.30
N LEU A 32 -9.40 5.17 -2.98
CA LEU A 32 -8.03 5.14 -3.48
C LEU A 32 -8.00 4.52 -4.89
N TYR A 33 -7.04 4.93 -5.70
CA TYR A 33 -6.67 4.18 -6.89
C TYR A 33 -5.93 2.90 -6.47
N VAL A 34 -6.33 1.76 -7.02
CA VAL A 34 -5.71 0.46 -6.76
C VAL A 34 -4.95 0.07 -8.02
N SER A 35 -3.62 -0.01 -7.94
CA SER A 35 -2.83 -0.62 -9.01
C SER A 35 -3.10 -2.12 -9.05
N GLU A 36 -3.17 -2.70 -10.24
CA GLU A 36 -3.21 -4.15 -10.38
C GLU A 36 -1.87 -4.78 -9.99
N GLU A 37 -1.91 -6.00 -9.44
CA GLU A 37 -0.73 -6.75 -9.03
C GLU A 37 0.07 -7.20 -10.26
N ASP A 38 1.33 -6.79 -10.35
CA ASP A 38 2.24 -7.17 -11.44
C ASP A 38 3.24 -8.28 -11.03
N GLY A 39 3.10 -8.80 -9.81
CA GLY A 39 3.96 -9.83 -9.22
C GLY A 39 5.31 -9.31 -8.69
N TYR A 40 5.56 -8.00 -8.71
CA TYR A 40 6.77 -7.39 -8.14
C TYR A 40 6.49 -6.67 -6.82
N TRP A 41 5.34 -5.99 -6.74
CA TRP A 41 4.96 -5.20 -5.56
C TRP A 41 4.10 -5.98 -4.58
N ALA A 42 3.82 -5.33 -3.44
CA ALA A 42 3.12 -5.91 -2.29
C ALA A 42 1.73 -6.50 -2.62
N GLY A 43 1.21 -6.38 -3.83
CA GLY A 43 -0.15 -6.77 -4.20
C GLY A 43 -0.85 -5.69 -5.01
N ALA A 44 -2.18 -5.73 -5.03
CA ALA A 44 -2.98 -4.63 -5.53
C ALA A 44 -3.14 -3.57 -4.42
N GLY A 45 -3.00 -2.29 -4.77
CA GLY A 45 -3.17 -1.21 -3.79
C GLY A 45 -2.63 0.12 -4.26
N MET A 46 -2.62 1.08 -3.34
CA MET A 46 -1.98 2.38 -3.55
C MET A 46 -0.69 2.43 -2.75
N TYR A 47 0.43 2.61 -3.45
CA TYR A 47 1.76 2.69 -2.82
C TYR A 47 2.14 4.13 -2.56
N PHE A 48 2.66 4.41 -1.37
CA PHE A 48 3.15 5.73 -1.04
C PHE A 48 4.66 5.70 -0.80
N TRP A 49 5.31 6.77 -1.24
CA TRP A 49 6.70 7.08 -1.01
C TRP A 49 6.84 7.96 0.22
N ASP A 50 7.80 7.63 1.07
CA ASP A 50 8.11 8.33 2.31
C ASP A 50 9.01 9.55 2.12
N ASN A 51 9.55 9.77 0.91
CA ASN A 51 10.48 10.85 0.63
C ASN A 51 10.33 11.45 -0.78
N VAL A 52 10.80 12.69 -0.93
CA VAL A 52 10.73 13.47 -2.17
C VAL A 52 11.65 12.90 -3.26
N GLY A 53 12.76 12.25 -2.90
CA GLY A 53 13.67 11.64 -3.88
C GLY A 53 12.97 10.57 -4.72
N ASN A 54 12.20 9.70 -4.06
CA ASN A 54 11.36 8.70 -4.72
C ASN A 54 10.27 9.35 -5.59
N VAL A 55 9.66 10.44 -5.14
CA VAL A 55 8.68 11.20 -5.93
C VAL A 55 9.31 11.67 -7.24
N VAL A 56 10.47 12.34 -7.17
CA VAL A 56 11.17 12.85 -8.35
C VAL A 56 11.56 11.71 -9.30
N TYR A 57 12.05 10.59 -8.77
CA TYR A 57 12.39 9.42 -9.58
C TYR A 57 11.18 8.91 -10.37
N TRP A 58 10.04 8.70 -9.70
CA TRP A 58 8.83 8.15 -10.33
C TRP A 58 8.12 9.13 -11.26
N GLN A 59 8.22 10.43 -11.01
CA GLN A 59 7.76 11.44 -11.97
C GLN A 59 8.55 11.32 -13.27
N ARG A 60 9.89 11.31 -13.19
CA ARG A 60 10.75 11.18 -14.36
C ARG A 60 10.52 9.88 -15.13
N ASP A 61 10.38 8.75 -14.44
CA ASP A 61 10.08 7.45 -15.09
C ASP A 61 8.83 7.51 -15.96
N ARG A 62 7.77 8.20 -15.50
CA ARG A 62 6.50 8.34 -16.22
C ARG A 62 6.54 9.42 -17.29
N GLU A 63 7.19 10.55 -17.02
CA GLU A 63 7.41 11.62 -18.01
C GLU A 63 8.21 11.11 -19.21
N ASN A 64 9.22 10.26 -18.98
CA ASN A 64 9.97 9.58 -20.04
C ASN A 64 9.08 8.67 -20.92
N LYS A 65 7.91 8.27 -20.41
CA LYS A 65 6.89 7.48 -21.14
C LYS A 65 5.82 8.37 -21.79
N GLY A 66 5.99 9.70 -21.76
CA GLY A 66 5.04 10.67 -22.31
C GLY A 66 3.76 10.80 -21.47
N ILE A 67 3.79 10.40 -20.19
CA ILE A 67 2.64 10.48 -19.30
C ILE A 67 2.73 11.78 -18.51
N GLU A 68 1.70 12.61 -18.59
CA GLU A 68 1.56 13.78 -17.71
C GLU A 68 1.30 13.32 -16.26
N THR A 69 2.15 13.77 -15.33
CA THR A 69 2.12 13.31 -13.94
C THR A 69 1.66 14.39 -12.97
N ALA A 70 1.05 13.95 -11.88
CA ALA A 70 0.79 14.76 -10.70
C ALA A 70 1.21 14.01 -9.43
N VAL A 71 1.41 14.76 -8.35
CA VAL A 71 1.78 14.23 -7.04
C VAL A 71 0.64 14.45 -6.07
N LEU A 72 0.24 13.38 -5.38
CA LEU A 72 -0.65 13.43 -4.22
C LEU A 72 0.19 13.34 -2.95
N SER A 73 0.00 14.26 -2.00
CA SER A 73 0.53 14.13 -0.64
C SER A 73 -0.57 13.70 0.33
N ALA A 74 -0.26 12.80 1.25
CA ALA A 74 -1.17 12.36 2.30
C ALA A 74 -0.45 12.23 3.64
N THR A 75 -1.19 12.34 4.74
CA THR A 75 -0.68 12.00 6.08
C THR A 75 -1.21 10.62 6.46
N LEU A 76 -0.30 9.66 6.59
CA LEU A 76 -0.63 8.33 7.07
C LEU A 76 -0.66 8.34 8.60
N LEU A 77 -1.78 7.86 9.16
CA LEU A 77 -1.97 7.68 10.60
C LEU A 77 -1.85 6.18 10.89
N LEU A 78 -0.77 5.76 11.52
CA LEU A 78 -0.52 4.36 11.87
C LEU A 78 -0.61 4.18 13.38
N SER A 79 -1.34 3.15 13.82
CA SER A 79 -1.16 2.58 15.16
C SER A 79 -0.11 1.48 15.07
N GLU A 80 0.72 1.32 16.11
CA GLU A 80 1.64 0.18 16.24
C GLU A 80 0.92 -1.16 16.05
N ASP A 81 -0.31 -1.28 16.55
CA ASP A 81 -1.12 -2.49 16.43
C ASP A 81 -1.45 -2.88 14.98
N ASN A 82 -1.36 -1.92 14.05
CA ASN A 82 -1.72 -2.09 12.64
C ASN A 82 -0.51 -2.20 11.71
N VAL A 83 0.71 -2.21 12.26
CA VAL A 83 1.95 -2.33 11.49
C VAL A 83 2.44 -3.78 11.56
N LEU A 84 2.64 -4.40 10.38
CA LEU A 84 3.37 -5.66 10.30
C LEU A 84 4.87 -5.37 10.41
N ASP A 85 5.39 -5.31 11.63
CA ASP A 85 6.80 -5.07 11.88
C ASP A 85 7.62 -6.34 11.69
N LEU A 86 8.24 -6.49 10.51
CA LEU A 86 9.13 -7.60 10.21
C LEU A 86 10.55 -7.42 10.78
N THR A 87 10.80 -6.35 11.55
CA THR A 87 12.03 -6.17 12.33
C THR A 87 11.90 -6.71 13.75
N ASP A 88 10.66 -6.92 14.24
CA ASP A 88 10.39 -7.58 15.52
C ASP A 88 10.48 -9.11 15.37
N ASP A 89 11.39 -9.72 16.12
CA ASP A 89 11.63 -11.17 16.10
C ASP A 89 10.40 -12.01 16.49
N ASN A 90 9.57 -11.53 17.42
CA ASN A 90 8.35 -12.22 17.84
C ASN A 90 7.29 -12.15 16.73
N ILE A 91 7.15 -11.01 16.08
CA ILE A 91 6.27 -10.86 14.91
C ILE A 91 6.75 -11.76 13.77
N VAL A 92 8.06 -11.82 13.49
CA VAL A 92 8.62 -12.71 12.47
C VAL A 92 8.36 -14.18 12.79
N LYS A 93 8.54 -14.62 14.05
CA LYS A 93 8.23 -15.99 14.48
C LYS A 93 6.74 -16.31 14.30
N LEU A 94 5.87 -15.38 14.70
CA LEU A 94 4.42 -15.51 14.54
C LEU A 94 4.04 -15.60 13.05
N TYR A 95 4.58 -14.70 12.22
CA TYR A 95 4.38 -14.70 10.77
C TYR A 95 4.79 -16.03 10.15
N LYS A 96 5.99 -16.54 10.44
CA LYS A 96 6.47 -17.84 9.93
C LYS A 96 5.57 -19.01 10.32
N LYS A 97 4.96 -18.97 11.51
CA LYS A 97 4.02 -19.99 11.98
C LYS A 97 2.65 -19.90 11.28
N LEU A 98 2.16 -18.68 11.03
CA LEU A 98 0.84 -18.45 10.44
C LEU A 98 0.84 -18.53 8.90
N TRP A 99 1.98 -18.20 8.27
CA TRP A 99 2.07 -18.11 6.81
C TRP A 99 1.67 -19.39 6.07
N PRO A 100 2.08 -20.61 6.48
CA PRO A 100 1.63 -21.84 5.78
C PRO A 100 0.11 -22.02 5.79
N ILE A 101 -0.56 -21.62 6.88
CA ILE A 101 -2.02 -21.73 7.01
C ILE A 101 -2.70 -20.78 6.03
N VAL A 102 -2.22 -19.55 5.98
CA VAL A 102 -2.68 -18.52 5.03
C VAL A 102 -2.40 -18.98 3.61
N ALA A 103 -1.18 -19.44 3.35
CA ALA A 103 -0.74 -19.85 2.03
C ALA A 103 -1.63 -20.96 1.47
N LYS A 104 -1.94 -21.96 2.30
CA LYS A 104 -2.89 -23.03 1.99
C LYS A 104 -4.30 -22.50 1.73
N LYS A 105 -4.81 -21.61 2.61
CA LYS A 105 -6.16 -21.03 2.47
C LYS A 105 -6.35 -20.32 1.14
N TYR A 106 -5.33 -19.58 0.70
CA TYR A 106 -5.38 -18.81 -0.53
C TYR A 106 -4.78 -19.53 -1.75
N ARG A 107 -4.38 -20.79 -1.60
CA ARG A 107 -3.79 -21.63 -2.67
C ARG A 107 -2.53 -21.01 -3.29
N VAL A 108 -1.66 -20.47 -2.44
CA VAL A 108 -0.41 -19.83 -2.84
C VAL A 108 0.79 -20.62 -2.35
N SER A 109 1.89 -20.59 -3.11
CA SER A 109 3.14 -21.27 -2.72
C SER A 109 3.68 -20.73 -1.40
N GLU A 110 4.04 -21.62 -0.48
CA GLU A 110 4.68 -21.25 0.81
C GLU A 110 6.02 -20.54 0.62
N LYS A 111 6.68 -20.73 -0.53
CA LYS A 111 7.97 -20.11 -0.87
C LYS A 111 7.82 -18.72 -1.51
N CYS A 112 6.60 -18.22 -1.73
CA CYS A 112 6.44 -16.87 -2.31
C CYS A 112 6.65 -15.79 -1.25
N SER A 113 7.27 -14.67 -1.65
CA SER A 113 7.48 -13.52 -0.77
C SER A 113 6.13 -12.91 -0.34
N PRO A 114 5.98 -12.45 0.91
CA PRO A 114 4.76 -11.78 1.39
C PRO A 114 4.33 -10.63 0.48
N GLY A 115 5.32 -9.89 -0.04
CA GLY A 115 5.11 -8.83 -1.01
C GLY A 115 4.35 -9.31 -2.24
N LYS A 116 4.58 -10.51 -2.76
CA LYS A 116 3.85 -10.93 -3.96
C LYS A 116 2.33 -10.98 -3.79
N LYS A 117 1.77 -10.97 -2.57
CA LYS A 117 0.36 -11.38 -2.34
C LYS A 117 -0.37 -10.67 -1.19
N SER A 118 0.09 -9.51 -0.70
CA SER A 118 -0.63 -8.81 0.39
C SER A 118 -2.02 -8.30 -0.04
N THR A 119 -2.35 -8.34 -1.33
CA THR A 119 -3.69 -8.13 -1.90
C THR A 119 -4.80 -8.85 -1.13
N LEU A 120 -4.55 -10.10 -0.74
CA LEU A 120 -5.54 -10.96 -0.06
C LEU A 120 -5.84 -10.57 1.39
N TYR A 121 -5.00 -9.73 1.99
CA TYR A 121 -5.13 -9.28 3.38
C TYR A 121 -5.83 -7.92 3.50
N VAL A 122 -5.61 -7.02 2.53
CA VAL A 122 -6.15 -5.65 2.58
C VAL A 122 -7.65 -5.63 2.28
N GLU A 123 -8.17 -6.53 1.44
CA GLU A 123 -9.61 -6.63 1.14
C GLU A 123 -10.49 -6.89 2.37
N ARG A 124 -9.95 -7.49 3.45
CA ARG A 124 -10.73 -7.73 4.68
C ARG A 124 -10.57 -6.66 5.77
N CYS A 125 -9.56 -5.81 5.71
CA CYS A 125 -9.45 -4.69 6.66
C CYS A 125 -10.41 -3.55 6.32
N GLN A 126 -10.84 -3.43 5.06
CA GLN A 126 -11.89 -2.48 4.66
C GLN A 126 -13.31 -2.95 5.00
N VAL A 127 -13.54 -4.26 5.20
CA VAL A 127 -14.89 -4.81 5.47
C VAL A 127 -15.20 -4.93 6.97
N LEU A 128 -14.20 -4.84 7.85
CA LEU A 128 -14.39 -4.93 9.31
C LEU A 128 -14.61 -3.58 10.01
N ARG A 129 -14.87 -2.51 9.26
CA ARG A 129 -15.41 -1.25 9.78
C ARG A 129 -16.75 -0.95 9.10
N SER A 130 -17.76 -1.73 9.46
CA SER A 130 -19.18 -1.36 9.33
C SER A 130 -19.81 -1.41 10.71
#